data_AF-A0A7V0XI45-F1
#
_entry.id   AF-A0A7V0XI45-F1
#
_cell.length_a   1.000
_cell.length_b   1.000
_cell.length_c   1.000
_cell.angle_alpha   90.00
_cell.angle_beta   90.00
_cell.angle_gamma   90.00
#
_symmetry.space_group_name_H-M   'P 1'
#
loop_
_entity.id
_entity.type
_entity.pdbx_description
1 polymer ?
#
loop_
_entity_poly.entity_id
_entity_poly.type
_entity_poly.pdbx_seq_one_letter_code
_entity_poly.pdbx_strand_id
1 'polypeptide(L)' 'MKLEERHIFKKIEMLKFYKSQTKANRHYFSEDFIKGLAFTWGAQIGYRFAEAFEVIRWIS' A
#
# COMPACT_ATOMS: atom_id res chain seq x y z
N MET A 1 -7.92 -5.85 -4.38
CA MET A 1 -8.99 -4.81 -4.43
C MET A 1 -8.57 -3.69 -5.36
N LYS A 2 -9.39 -3.30 -6.34
CA LYS A 2 -9.11 -2.16 -7.24
C LYS A 2 -9.07 -0.84 -6.46
N LEU A 3 -8.10 0.01 -6.77
CA LEU A 3 -7.96 1.35 -6.18
C LEU A 3 -7.92 2.45 -7.24
N GLU A 4 -8.21 3.67 -6.79
CA GLU A 4 -8.07 4.91 -7.56
C GLU A 4 -6.99 5.78 -6.92
N GLU A 5 -6.47 6.76 -7.67
CA GLU A 5 -5.36 7.61 -7.22
C GLU A 5 -5.67 8.33 -5.90
N ARG A 6 -6.93 8.78 -5.71
CA ARG A 6 -7.39 9.37 -4.43
C ARG A 6 -7.25 8.44 -3.23
N HIS A 7 -7.38 7.12 -3.42
CA HIS A 7 -7.26 6.14 -2.33
C HIS A 7 -5.79 6.01 -1.91
N ILE A 8 -4.87 5.98 -2.89
CA ILE A 8 -3.43 5.95 -2.64
C ILE A 8 -2.98 7.23 -1.94
N PHE A 9 -3.41 8.39 -2.42
CA PHE A 9 -3.12 9.67 -1.79
C PHE A 9 -3.60 9.72 -0.34
N LYS A 10 -4.87 9.35 -0.08
CA LYS A 10 -5.42 9.33 1.28
C LYS A 10 -4.68 8.36 2.20
N LYS A 11 -4.27 7.19 1.70
CA LYS A 11 -3.45 6.23 2.46
C LYS A 11 -2.10 6.84 2.86
N ILE A 12 -1.42 7.49 1.93
CA ILE A 12 -0.12 8.14 2.18
C ILE A 12 -0.25 9.28 3.20
N GLU A 13 -1.24 10.16 3.04
CA GLU A 13 -1.49 11.24 4.00
C GLU A 13 -1.74 10.71 5.40
N MET A 14 -2.53 9.63 5.53
CA MET A 14 -2.75 8.98 6.82
C MET A 14 -1.47 8.37 7.41
N LEU A 15 -0.60 7.80 6.58
CA LEU A 15 0.65 7.18 7.04
C LEU A 15 1.65 8.22 7.59
N LYS A 16 1.59 9.48 7.13
CA LYS A 16 2.43 10.58 7.64
C LYS A 16 2.21 10.91 9.12
N PHE A 17 1.11 10.44 9.73
CA PHE A 17 0.87 10.60 11.16
C PHE A 17 1.69 9.65 12.03
N TYR A 18 2.20 8.53 11.48
CA TYR A 18 3.10 7.62 12.20
C TYR A 18 4.54 8.14 12.23
N LYS A 19 4.78 9.22 12.98
CA LYS A 19 6.07 9.92 13.03
C LYS A 19 7.26 9.02 13.37
N SER A 20 7.06 7.97 14.16
CA SER A 20 8.12 6.99 14.48
C SER A 20 8.61 6.23 13.25
N GLN A 21 7.72 5.91 12.31
CA GLN A 21 8.07 5.21 11.07
C GLN A 21 8.85 6.11 10.11
N THR A 22 8.45 7.38 10.02
CA THR A 22 9.21 8.40 9.26
C THR A 22 10.60 8.61 9.85
N LYS A 23 10.72 8.71 11.18
CA LYS A 23 12.02 8.86 11.87
C LYS A 23 12.93 7.66 11.67
N ALA A 24 12.37 6.44 11.62
CA ALA A 24 13.11 5.22 11.36
C ALA A 24 13.59 5.10 9.91
N ASN A 25 13.16 6.01 9.02
CA ASN A 25 13.54 6.10 7.60
C ASN A 25 13.51 4.75 6.86
N ARG A 26 12.46 3.97 7.12
CA ARG A 26 12.29 2.64 6.53
C ARG A 26 11.87 2.80 5.07
N HIS A 27 12.63 2.21 4.13
CA HIS A 27 12.34 2.30 2.70
C HIS A 27 10.93 1.83 2.33
N TYR A 28 10.40 0.82 3.01
CA TYR A 28 9.04 0.32 2.79
C TYR A 28 7.92 1.32 3.16
N PHE A 29 8.27 2.40 3.87
CA PHE A 29 7.34 3.41 4.34
C PHE A 29 7.35 4.68 3.47
N SER A 30 8.18 4.71 2.42
CA SER A 30 8.22 5.84 1.49
C SER A 30 6.98 5.87 0.58
N GLU A 31 6.60 7.06 0.13
CA GLU A 31 5.48 7.21 -0.81
C GLU A 31 5.71 6.42 -2.10
N ASP A 32 6.94 6.41 -2.61
CA ASP A 32 7.32 5.71 -3.83
C ASP A 32 7.18 4.20 -3.67
N PHE A 33 7.58 3.65 -2.52
CA PHE A 33 7.42 2.23 -2.24
C PHE A 33 5.93 1.85 -2.17
N ILE A 34 5.12 2.64 -1.45
CA ILE A 34 3.68 2.39 -1.29
C ILE A 34 2.96 2.47 -2.65
N LYS A 35 3.28 3.49 -3.47
CA LYS A 35 2.72 3.65 -4.82
C LYS A 35 3.18 2.53 -5.74
N GLY A 36 4.47 2.19 -5.72
CA GLY A 36 5.07 1.13 -6.52
C GLY A 36 4.43 -0.23 -6.23
N LEU A 37 4.27 -0.58 -4.95
CA LEU A 37 3.62 -1.82 -4.54
C LEU A 37 2.17 -1.88 -5.00
N ALA A 38 1.41 -0.79 -4.83
CA ALA A 38 0.03 -0.72 -5.30
C ALA A 38 -0.07 -0.83 -6.84
N PHE A 39 0.90 -0.29 -7.57
CA PHE A 39 0.99 -0.40 -9.03
C PHE A 39 1.29 -1.83 -9.46
N THR A 40 2.24 -2.51 -8.82
CA THR A 40 2.55 -3.92 -9.08
C THR A 40 1.32 -4.80 -8.90
N TRP A 41 0.56 -4.61 -7.81
CA TRP A 41 -0.69 -5.35 -7.60
C TRP A 41 -1.76 -5.00 -8.63
N GLY A 42 -1.88 -3.72 -9.00
CA GLY A 42 -2.79 -3.28 -10.04
C GLY A 42 -2.52 -3.99 -11.37
N ALA A 43 -1.26 -4.02 -11.79
CA ALA A 43 -0.83 -4.63 -13.04
C ALA A 43 -1.23 -6.11 -13.14
N GLN A 44 -1.17 -6.85 -12.03
CA GLN A 44 -1.57 -8.27 -11.99
C GLN A 44 -3.07 -8.50 -12.24
N ILE A 45 -3.93 -7.50 -12.01
CA ILE A 45 -5.39 -7.62 -12.15
C ILE A 45 -5.97 -6.64 -13.18
N GLY A 46 -5.13 -6.05 -14.04
CA GLY A 46 -5.57 -5.16 -15.12
C GLY A 46 -6.05 -3.78 -14.66
N TYR A 47 -5.60 -3.28 -13.51
CA TYR A 47 -5.92 -1.95 -13.01
C TYR A 47 -4.66 -1.13 -12.70
N ARG A 48 -4.77 0.20 -12.60
CA ARG A 48 -3.60 1.05 -12.30
C ARG A 48 -3.07 0.85 -10.88
N PHE A 49 -3.97 0.68 -9.92
CA PHE A 49 -3.62 0.45 -8.52
C PHE A 49 -4.50 -0.63 -7.92
N ALA A 50 -3.93 -1.45 -7.06
CA ALA A 50 -4.66 -2.40 -6.25
C ALA A 50 -3.97 -2.63 -4.90
N GLU A 51 -4.72 -3.24 -3.97
CA GLU A 51 -4.19 -3.75 -2.72
C GLU A 51 -4.46 -5.26 -2.63
N ALA A 52 -3.44 -6.00 -2.22
CA ALA A 52 -3.48 -7.45 -2.03
C ALA A 52 -3.63 -7.78 -0.53
N PHE A 53 -4.34 -8.88 -0.23
CA PHE A 53 -4.58 -9.37 1.11
C PHE A 53 -4.43 -10.89 1.11
N GLU A 54 -3.79 -11.44 2.14
CA GLU A 54 -3.68 -12.88 2.34
C GLU A 54 -4.79 -13.36 3.27
N VAL A 55 -5.45 -14.45 2.89
CA VAL A 55 -6.46 -15.11 3.74
C VAL A 55 -5.79 -16.29 4.42
N ILE A 56 -5.52 -16.15 5.72
CA ILE A 56 -4.99 -17.25 6.54
C ILE A 56 -6.18 -18.09 7.03
N ARG A 57 -6.27 -19.35 6.59
CA ARG A 57 -7.25 -20.31 7.10
C ARG A 57 -6.59 -21.20 8.15
N TRP A 58 -7.06 -21.10 9.38
CA TRP A 58 -6.73 -22.08 10.42
C TRP A 58 -7.52 -23.36 10.18
N ILE A 59 -6.81 -24.48 10.08
CA ILE A 59 -7.40 -25.82 10.04
C ILE A 59 -7.03 -26.45 11.37
N SER A 60 -8.03 -26.68 12.22
CA SER A 60 -7.94 -27.45 13.47
C SER A 60 -8.30 -28.90 13.23
#